data_AF-A0A7C7R7X7-F1
#
_entry.id   AF-A0A7C7R7X7-F1
#
_cell.length_a   1.000
_cell.length_b   1.000
_cell.length_c   1.000
_cell.angle_alpha   90.00
_cell.angle_beta   90.00
_cell.angle_gamma   90.00
#
_symmetry.space_group_name_H-M   'P 1'
#
loop_
_entity.id
_entity.type
_entity.pdbx_description
1 polymer ?
#
loop_
_entity_poly.entity_id
_entity_poly.type
_entity_poly.pdbx_seq_one_letter_code
_entity_poly.pdbx_strand_id
1 'polypeptide(L)'
;MTGQTDVNAVPEVALEKLNQAREKIIDQLGQVIVGQRQVMEELLISLFSRGHCLLEGVPGLAKTLMISTLARTLNLTFSRIQFTPDLMPADITGTEVIQEDRTTGKREYRFLEGPVFSHVILADEINRTPPKTQAALLEAMQERQVTVGRVR
;
A
#
# COMPACT_ATOMS: atom_id res chain seq x y z
N MET A 1 32.55 -1.59 25.65
CA MET A 1 32.85 -0.94 24.36
C MET A 1 31.53 -0.69 23.67
N THR A 2 31.12 0.57 23.72
CA THR A 2 29.87 1.15 23.27
C THR A 2 29.86 1.30 21.75
N GLY A 3 28.89 0.68 21.07
CA GLY A 3 28.55 0.99 19.68
C GLY A 3 27.32 1.87 19.65
N GLN A 4 27.45 3.14 20.03
CA GLN A 4 26.44 4.14 19.74
C GLN A 4 26.46 4.37 18.22
N THR A 5 25.43 3.92 17.52
CA THR A 5 25.17 4.31 16.14
C THR A 5 24.93 5.82 16.15
N ASP A 6 25.89 6.57 15.62
CA ASP A 6 25.83 8.03 15.63
C ASP A 6 24.74 8.50 14.66
N VAL A 7 23.60 8.90 15.23
CA VAL A 7 22.44 9.45 14.49
C VAL A 7 22.79 10.79 13.82
N ASN A 8 23.97 11.38 14.14
CA ASN A 8 24.35 12.72 13.71
C ASN A 8 25.14 12.80 12.39
N ALA A 9 25.39 11.69 11.68
CA ALA A 9 26.15 11.71 10.43
C ALA A 9 25.29 11.70 9.16
N VAL A 10 24.06 12.26 9.20
CA VAL A 10 23.34 12.58 7.96
C VAL A 10 24.01 13.80 7.34
N PRO A 11 24.57 13.71 6.12
CA PRO A 11 25.17 14.87 5.47
C PRO A 11 24.13 15.98 5.36
N GLU A 12 24.47 17.20 5.77
CA GLU A 12 23.56 18.37 5.76
C GLU A 12 22.89 18.55 4.37
N VAL A 13 23.66 18.34 3.30
CA VAL A 13 23.21 18.35 1.90
C VAL A 13 22.14 17.28 1.62
N ALA A 14 22.22 16.11 2.25
CA ALA A 14 21.22 15.04 2.08
C ALA A 14 19.90 15.41 2.76
N LEU A 15 19.97 16.03 3.95
CA LEU A 15 18.79 16.51 4.67
C LEU A 15 18.08 17.63 3.90
N GLU A 16 18.84 18.59 3.35
CA GLU A 16 18.30 19.66 2.49
C GLU A 16 17.60 19.09 1.26
N LYS A 17 18.21 18.12 0.57
CA LYS A 17 17.61 17.46 -0.59
C LYS A 17 16.31 16.75 -0.23
N LEU A 18 16.25 16.08 0.92
CA LEU A 18 15.05 15.38 1.39
C LEU A 18 13.92 16.36 1.73
N ASN A 19 14.23 17.47 2.39
CA ASN A 19 13.26 18.53 2.67
C ASN A 19 12.73 19.16 1.37
N GLN A 20 13.60 19.45 0.41
CA GLN A 20 13.18 19.96 -0.90
C GLN A 20 12.31 18.97 -1.66
N ALA A 21 12.63 17.68 -1.63
CA ALA A 21 11.82 16.64 -2.25
C ALA A 21 10.44 16.53 -1.58
N ARG A 22 10.39 16.55 -0.24
CA ARG A 22 9.14 16.56 0.54
C ARG A 22 8.25 17.73 0.14
N GLU A 23 8.77 18.96 0.12
CA GLU A 23 7.98 20.14 -0.25
C GLU A 23 7.46 20.03 -1.70
N LYS A 24 8.30 19.60 -2.65
CA LYS A 24 7.87 19.37 -4.03
C LYS A 24 6.72 18.38 -4.14
N ILE A 25 6.75 17.30 -3.36
CA ILE A 25 5.67 16.31 -3.34
C ILE A 25 4.40 16.95 -2.77
N ILE A 26 4.48 17.62 -1.62
CA ILE A 26 3.33 18.27 -0.98
C ILE A 26 2.71 19.32 -1.90
N ASP A 27 3.52 20.13 -2.58
CA ASP A 27 3.06 21.16 -3.50
C ASP A 27 2.32 20.56 -4.70
N GLN A 28 2.83 19.45 -5.26
CA GLN A 28 2.14 18.72 -6.33
C GLN A 28 0.81 18.15 -5.87
N LEU A 29 0.76 17.56 -4.67
CA LEU A 29 -0.49 17.04 -4.12
C LEU A 29 -1.49 18.16 -3.82
N GLY A 30 -1.01 19.32 -3.36
CA GLY A 30 -1.81 20.51 -3.07
C GLY A 30 -2.52 21.11 -4.27
N GLN A 31 -2.10 20.78 -5.51
CA GLN A 31 -2.82 21.18 -6.73
C GLN A 31 -4.17 20.48 -6.90
N VAL A 32 -4.31 19.29 -6.31
CA VAL A 32 -5.52 18.45 -6.42
C VAL A 32 -6.26 18.36 -5.08
N ILE A 33 -5.51 18.31 -3.98
CA ILE A 33 -6.03 18.10 -2.63
C ILE A 33 -5.97 19.39 -1.83
N VAL A 34 -7.12 20.00 -1.61
CA VAL A 34 -7.24 21.28 -0.88
C VAL A 34 -7.51 21.03 0.61
N GLY A 35 -6.80 21.76 1.48
CA GLY A 35 -7.11 21.83 2.91
C GLY A 35 -6.69 20.61 3.74
N GLN A 36 -5.90 19.68 3.19
CA GLN A 36 -5.49 18.44 3.88
C GLN A 36 -3.96 18.31 4.02
N ARG A 37 -3.24 19.42 4.14
CA ARG A 37 -1.76 19.42 4.18
C ARG A 37 -1.19 18.52 5.28
N GLN A 38 -1.73 18.62 6.49
CA GLN A 38 -1.28 17.81 7.62
C GLN A 38 -1.40 16.30 7.34
N VAL A 39 -2.55 15.86 6.79
CA VAL A 39 -2.76 14.44 6.44
C VAL A 39 -1.76 13.99 5.38
N MET A 40 -1.46 14.83 4.38
CA MET A 40 -0.45 14.52 3.37
C MET A 40 0.94 14.37 3.98
N GLU A 41 1.31 15.21 4.94
CA GLU A 41 2.58 15.10 5.67
C GLU A 41 2.67 13.80 6.48
N GLU A 42 1.61 13.43 7.20
CA GLU A 42 1.52 12.18 7.97
C GLU A 42 1.58 10.94 7.07
N LEU A 43 0.94 10.99 5.89
CA LEU A 43 1.03 9.93 4.88
C LEU A 43 2.46 9.75 4.36
N LEU A 44 3.19 10.84 4.10
CA LEU A 44 4.59 10.77 3.68
C LEU A 44 5.48 10.18 4.77
N ILE A 45 5.25 10.56 6.04
CA ILE A 45 5.95 9.97 7.19
C ILE A 45 5.69 8.46 7.25
N SER A 46 4.44 8.03 7.11
CA SER A 46 4.06 6.61 7.11
C SER A 46 4.74 5.86 5.96
N LEU A 47 4.74 6.43 4.75
CA LEU A 47 5.38 5.82 3.59
C LEU A 47 6.89 5.67 3.75
N PHE A 48 7.59 6.73 4.16
CA PHE A 48 9.06 6.71 4.30
C PHE A 48 9.52 5.82 5.46
N SER A 49 8.70 5.69 6.51
CA SER A 49 8.96 4.75 7.61
C SER A 49 8.56 3.30 7.28
N ARG A 50 8.03 3.04 6.07
CA ARG A 50 7.50 1.73 5.66
C ARG A 50 6.42 1.22 6.61
N GLY A 51 5.63 2.15 7.16
CA GLY A 51 4.50 1.88 8.03
C GLY A 51 3.18 1.76 7.27
N HIS A 52 2.11 1.58 8.03
CA HIS A 52 0.74 1.59 7.54
C HIS A 52 -0.05 2.64 8.33
N CYS A 53 -1.08 3.21 7.72
CA CYS A 53 -1.92 4.24 8.34
C CYS A 53 -3.38 3.80 8.35
N LEU A 54 -4.09 4.20 9.39
CA LEU A 54 -5.54 4.11 9.47
C LEU A 54 -6.12 5.50 9.21
N LEU A 55 -6.91 5.64 8.15
CA LEU A 55 -7.49 6.93 7.75
C LEU A 55 -8.95 7.02 8.15
N GLU A 56 -9.21 7.56 9.34
CA GLU A 56 -10.56 7.86 9.82
C GLU A 56 -11.04 9.22 9.33
N GLY A 57 -12.35 9.36 9.14
CA GLY A 57 -12.95 10.60 8.64
C GLY A 57 -14.24 10.33 7.90
N VAL A 58 -15.07 11.36 7.78
CA VAL A 58 -16.39 11.25 7.14
C VAL A 58 -16.27 10.90 5.65
N PRO A 59 -17.27 10.20 5.08
CA PRO A 59 -17.34 9.95 3.64
C PRO A 59 -17.25 11.26 2.85
N GLY A 60 -16.59 11.22 1.69
CA GLY A 60 -16.49 12.38 0.79
C GLY A 60 -15.28 13.29 1.00
N LEU A 61 -14.40 13.02 1.97
CA LEU A 61 -13.15 13.78 2.18
C LEU A 61 -12.03 13.44 1.18
N ALA A 62 -12.38 12.99 -0.02
CA ALA A 62 -11.44 12.72 -1.09
C ALA A 62 -10.28 11.75 -0.72
N LYS A 63 -10.44 10.86 0.28
CA LYS A 63 -9.40 9.91 0.72
C LYS A 63 -8.85 9.08 -0.44
N THR A 64 -9.74 8.55 -1.28
CA THR A 64 -9.36 7.82 -2.49
C THR A 64 -8.57 8.68 -3.47
N LEU A 65 -8.98 9.93 -3.70
CA LEU A 65 -8.27 10.85 -4.59
C LEU A 65 -6.90 11.21 -4.02
N MET A 66 -6.81 11.47 -2.71
CA MET A 66 -5.55 11.80 -2.02
C MET A 66 -4.52 10.68 -2.18
N ILE A 67 -4.89 9.44 -1.84
CA ILE A 67 -3.97 8.30 -1.85
C ILE A 67 -3.58 7.92 -3.28
N SER A 68 -4.54 7.93 -4.23
CA SER A 68 -4.24 7.64 -5.63
C SER A 68 -3.38 8.74 -6.27
N THR A 69 -3.57 10.00 -5.90
CA THR A 69 -2.71 11.11 -6.37
C THR A 69 -1.31 10.97 -5.78
N LEU A 70 -1.18 10.64 -4.50
CA LEU A 70 0.12 10.35 -3.86
C LEU A 70 0.89 9.26 -4.62
N ALA A 71 0.23 8.12 -4.88
CA ALA A 71 0.86 7.03 -5.62
C ALA A 71 1.30 7.47 -7.02
N ARG A 72 0.48 8.24 -7.74
CA ARG A 72 0.83 8.78 -9.07
C ARG A 72 2.01 9.76 -9.03
N THR A 73 2.00 10.70 -8.08
CA THR A 73 3.08 11.69 -7.90
C THR A 73 4.43 11.03 -7.65
N LEU A 74 4.42 9.87 -6.96
CA LEU A 74 5.63 9.10 -6.65
C LEU A 74 5.92 7.97 -7.65
N ASN A 75 5.13 7.86 -8.73
CA ASN A 75 5.23 6.78 -9.72
C ASN A 75 5.17 5.38 -9.09
N LEU A 76 4.26 5.19 -8.14
CA LEU A 76 4.01 3.94 -7.43
C LEU A 76 2.77 3.24 -8.00
N THR A 77 2.77 1.91 -8.00
CA THR A 77 1.54 1.16 -8.30
C THR A 77 0.52 1.39 -7.18
N PHE A 78 -0.74 1.52 -7.58
CA PHE A 78 -1.87 1.77 -6.69
C PHE A 78 -2.93 0.69 -6.89
N SER A 79 -3.43 0.17 -5.78
CA SER A 79 -4.52 -0.78 -5.75
C SER A 79 -5.56 -0.34 -4.73
N ARG A 80 -6.83 -0.65 -5.00
CA ARG A 80 -7.95 -0.34 -4.12
C ARG A 80 -8.71 -1.62 -3.82
N ILE A 81 -8.91 -1.90 -2.54
CA ILE A 81 -9.68 -3.03 -2.04
C ILE A 81 -10.90 -2.45 -1.33
N GLN A 82 -12.09 -2.73 -1.85
CA GLN A 82 -13.33 -2.42 -1.16
C GLN A 82 -13.72 -3.62 -0.31
N PHE A 83 -13.77 -3.43 1.01
CA PHE A 83 -14.14 -4.49 1.93
C PHE A 83 -15.66 -4.67 1.92
N THR A 84 -16.13 -5.84 1.47
CA THR A 84 -17.54 -6.23 1.40
C THR A 84 -17.79 -7.55 2.13
N PRO A 85 -19.00 -7.82 2.65
CA PRO A 85 -19.27 -9.01 3.47
C PRO A 85 -18.92 -10.36 2.80
N ASP A 86 -18.88 -10.38 1.48
CA ASP A 86 -18.58 -11.51 0.60
C ASP A 86 -17.11 -11.62 0.18
N LEU A 87 -16.28 -10.63 0.50
CA LEU A 87 -14.86 -10.61 0.14
C LEU A 87 -14.11 -11.78 0.81
N MET A 88 -13.42 -12.60 0.01
CA MET A 88 -12.65 -13.74 0.48
C MET A 88 -11.17 -13.39 0.65
N PRO A 89 -10.41 -14.09 1.52
CA PRO A 89 -8.97 -13.90 1.65
C PRO A 89 -8.21 -13.97 0.31
N ALA A 90 -8.58 -14.90 -0.57
CA ALA A 90 -7.95 -15.08 -1.88
C ALA A 90 -8.19 -13.89 -2.83
N ASP A 91 -9.26 -13.12 -2.64
CA ASP A 91 -9.50 -11.89 -3.41
C ASP A 91 -8.54 -10.76 -3.01
N ILE A 92 -7.86 -10.90 -1.87
CA ILE A 92 -6.86 -9.97 -1.35
C ILE A 92 -5.45 -10.47 -1.68
N THR A 93 -5.14 -11.72 -1.29
CA THR A 93 -3.80 -12.29 -1.41
C THR A 93 -3.51 -12.88 -2.78
N GLY A 94 -4.52 -13.13 -3.61
CA GLY A 94 -4.38 -13.81 -4.89
C GLY A 94 -4.79 -15.28 -4.84
N THR A 95 -4.81 -15.91 -6.00
CA THR A 95 -5.32 -17.27 -6.17
C THR A 95 -4.50 -18.05 -7.19
N GLU A 96 -4.42 -19.37 -7.01
CA GLU A 96 -3.80 -20.27 -7.97
C GLU A 96 -4.88 -20.79 -8.93
N VAL A 97 -4.72 -20.52 -10.22
CA VAL A 97 -5.64 -20.97 -11.27
C VAL A 97 -4.97 -22.01 -12.16
N ILE A 98 -5.75 -22.97 -12.64
CA ILE A 98 -5.30 -23.90 -13.66
C ILE A 98 -5.54 -23.26 -15.02
N GLN A 99 -4.48 -23.01 -15.76
CA GLN A 99 -4.53 -22.53 -17.14
C GLN A 99 -4.17 -23.68 -18.08
N GLU A 100 -4.96 -23.87 -19.13
CA GLU A 100 -4.65 -24.83 -20.19
C GLU A 100 -3.92 -24.11 -21.31
N ASP A 101 -2.72 -24.59 -21.64
CA ASP A 101 -1.97 -24.11 -22.80
C ASP A 101 -2.69 -24.57 -24.07
N ARG A 102 -3.22 -23.60 -24.83
CA ARG A 102 -3.97 -23.83 -26.07
C ARG A 102 -3.16 -24.53 -27.15
N THR A 103 -1.83 -24.50 -27.07
CA THR A 103 -0.93 -25.11 -28.05
C THR A 103 -0.50 -26.53 -27.67
N THR A 104 -0.35 -26.82 -26.38
CA THR A 104 0.16 -28.12 -25.91
C THR A 104 -0.88 -28.99 -25.20
N GLY A 105 -2.05 -28.43 -24.84
CA GLY A 105 -3.10 -29.10 -24.06
C GLY A 105 -2.71 -29.40 -22.61
N LYS A 106 -1.55 -28.90 -22.15
CA LYS A 106 -1.09 -29.11 -20.77
C LYS A 106 -1.79 -28.16 -19.81
N ARG A 107 -2.14 -28.70 -18.64
CA ARG A 107 -2.66 -27.93 -17.51
C ARG A 107 -1.48 -27.45 -16.65
N GLU A 108 -1.37 -26.14 -16.49
CA GLU A 108 -0.35 -25.50 -15.66
C GLU A 108 -1.02 -24.71 -14.54
N TYR A 109 -0.46 -24.79 -13.34
CA TYR A 109 -0.88 -23.96 -12.22
C TYR A 109 -0.19 -22.60 -12.34
N ARG A 110 -0.98 -21.53 -12.37
CA ARG A 110 -0.50 -20.15 -12.44
C ARG A 110 -1.04 -19.36 -11.26
N PHE A 111 -0.15 -18.68 -10.56
CA PHE A 111 -0.53 -17.72 -9.53
C PHE A 111 -1.01 -16.42 -10.17
N LEU A 112 -2.20 -15.97 -9.77
CA LEU A 112 -2.72 -14.64 -10.07
C LEU A 112 -2.59 -13.80 -8.81
N GLU A 113 -1.72 -12.79 -8.89
CA GLU A 113 -1.48 -11.84 -7.82
C GLU A 113 -2.77 -11.11 -7.45
N GLY A 114 -3.05 -11.05 -6.15
CA GLY A 114 -4.12 -10.24 -5.60
C GLY A 114 -3.76 -8.76 -5.54
N PRO A 115 -4.71 -7.90 -5.14
CA PRO A 115 -4.50 -6.46 -5.02
C PRO A 115 -3.43 -6.06 -3.99
N VAL A 116 -2.98 -6.97 -3.12
CA VAL A 116 -1.88 -6.70 -2.17
C VAL A 116 -0.51 -6.57 -2.83
N PHE A 117 -0.36 -6.99 -4.09
CA PHE A 117 0.88 -6.83 -4.87
C PHE A 117 0.97 -5.43 -5.49
N SER A 118 0.89 -4.41 -4.64
CA SER A 118 0.95 -3.01 -5.03
C SER A 118 1.77 -2.21 -4.03
N HIS A 119 2.46 -1.16 -4.50
CA HIS A 119 3.26 -0.30 -3.62
C HIS A 119 2.38 0.47 -2.62
N VAL A 120 1.21 0.92 -3.08
CA VAL A 120 0.20 1.59 -2.27
C VAL A 120 -1.12 0.85 -2.42
N ILE A 121 -1.77 0.57 -1.29
CA ILE A 121 -3.08 -0.09 -1.23
C ILE A 121 -4.02 0.77 -0.40
N LEU A 122 -5.18 1.09 -0.93
CA LEU A 122 -6.30 1.65 -0.17
C LEU A 122 -7.30 0.53 0.16
N ALA A 123 -7.40 0.18 1.44
CA ALA A 123 -8.41 -0.74 1.95
C ALA A 123 -9.58 0.06 2.55
N ASP A 124 -10.66 0.23 1.79
CA ASP A 124 -11.85 0.98 2.20
C ASP A 124 -12.81 0.07 2.96
N GLU A 125 -13.37 0.56 4.08
CA GLU A 125 -14.42 -0.10 4.87
C GLU A 125 -14.04 -1.46 5.45
N ILE A 126 -12.79 -1.59 5.95
CA ILE A 126 -12.23 -2.84 6.51
C ILE A 126 -13.15 -3.54 7.51
N ASN A 127 -13.96 -2.77 8.23
CA ASN A 127 -14.92 -3.22 9.22
C ASN A 127 -16.16 -3.94 8.65
N ARG A 128 -16.34 -4.01 7.32
CA ARG A 128 -17.49 -4.66 6.66
C ARG A 128 -17.29 -6.13 6.31
N THR A 129 -16.13 -6.71 6.55
CA THR A 129 -15.83 -8.12 6.17
C THR A 129 -15.73 -9.03 7.39
N PRO A 130 -15.82 -10.36 7.19
CA PRO A 130 -15.52 -11.31 8.25
C PRO A 130 -14.09 -11.15 8.79
N PRO A 131 -13.83 -11.53 10.06
CA PRO A 131 -12.50 -11.45 10.68
C PRO A 131 -11.42 -12.20 9.90
N LYS A 132 -11.77 -13.31 9.25
CA LYS A 132 -10.82 -14.12 8.46
C LYS A 132 -10.26 -13.36 7.25
N THR A 133 -11.08 -12.52 6.59
CA THR A 133 -10.64 -11.71 5.45
C THR A 133 -9.78 -10.53 5.91
N GLN A 134 -10.13 -9.90 7.03
CA GLN A 134 -9.30 -8.86 7.65
C GLN A 134 -7.94 -9.42 8.05
N ALA A 135 -7.91 -10.60 8.68
CA ALA A 135 -6.69 -11.28 9.09
C ALA A 135 -5.74 -11.52 7.90
N ALA A 136 -6.27 -11.86 6.72
CA ALA A 136 -5.44 -12.08 5.52
C ALA A 136 -4.68 -10.82 5.10
N LEU A 137 -5.34 -9.64 5.14
CA LEU A 137 -4.68 -8.37 4.86
C LEU A 137 -3.65 -8.04 5.96
N LEU A 138 -4.02 -8.20 7.24
CA LEU A 138 -3.14 -7.87 8.36
C LEU A 138 -1.91 -8.77 8.42
N GLU A 139 -2.06 -10.06 8.09
CA GLU A 139 -0.95 -11.00 7.94
C GLU A 139 0.00 -10.55 6.83
N ALA A 140 -0.53 -10.18 5.65
CA ALA A 140 0.27 -9.63 4.57
C ALA A 140 1.02 -8.35 4.96
N MET A 141 0.38 -7.47 5.75
CA MET A 141 1.01 -6.26 6.29
C MET A 141 2.17 -6.57 7.25
N GLN A 142 1.94 -7.51 8.16
CA GLN A 142 2.90 -7.87 9.20
C GLN A 142 4.09 -8.66 8.64
N GLU A 143 3.81 -9.68 7.84
CA GLU A 143 4.81 -10.60 7.30
C GLU A 143 5.51 -10.05 6.05
N ARG A 144 4.90 -9.05 5.37
CA ARG A 144 5.38 -8.47 4.11
C ARG A 144 5.57 -9.50 2.98
N GLN A 145 4.85 -10.60 3.08
CA GLN A 145 4.81 -11.71 2.14
C GLN A 145 3.44 -12.39 2.27
N VAL A 146 3.03 -13.14 1.25
CA VAL A 146 1.81 -13.97 1.30
C VAL A 146 2.16 -15.37 0.83
N THR A 147 1.52 -16.39 1.41
CA THR A 147 1.64 -17.76 0.91
C THR A 147 0.27 -18.22 0.43
N VAL A 148 0.16 -18.58 -0.85
CA VAL A 148 -1.08 -19.04 -1.46
C VAL A 148 -0.83 -20.42 -2.07
N GLY A 149 -1.51 -21.44 -1.55
CA GLY A 149 -1.30 -22.83 -1.96
C GLY A 149 0.12 -23.30 -1.63
N ARG A 150 0.98 -23.44 -2.66
CA ARG A 150 2.41 -23.78 -2.53
C ARG A 150 3.34 -22.64 -2.98
N VAL A 151 2.80 -21.49 -3.37
CA VAL A 151 3.55 -20.33 -3.83
C VAL A 151 3.73 -19.37 -2.65
N ARG A 152 4.95 -18.89 -2.46
CA ARG A 152 5.34 -17.93 -1.43
C ARG A 152 5.97 -16.71 -2.07
#